data_AF-A0A3D1ALZ5-F1
#
_entry.id   AF-A0A3D1ALZ5-F1
#
_cell.length_a   1.000
_cell.length_b   1.000
_cell.length_c   1.000
_cell.angle_alpha   90.00
_cell.angle_beta   90.00
_cell.angle_gamma   90.00
#
_symmetry.space_group_name_H-M   'P 1'
#
loop_
_entity.id
_entity.type
_entity.pdbx_description
1 polymer ?
#
loop_
_entity_poly.entity_id
_entity_poly.type
_entity_poly.pdbx_seq_one_letter_code
_entity_poly.pdbx_strand_id
1 'polypeptide(L)' 'MNFDSFEQALNVCMTAAPGSDEQEAALIYCLDNAPPELKDKITEALANFHKGQGGGCGCGCAHGHGHD' A
#
# COMPACT_ATOMS: atom_id res chain seq x y z
N MET A 1 9.46 -10.91 6.96
CA MET A 1 10.39 -9.88 6.47
C MET A 1 10.80 -9.01 7.65
N ASN A 2 12.06 -8.64 7.80
CA ASN A 2 12.51 -7.69 8.82
C ASN A 2 12.97 -6.42 8.12
N PHE A 3 12.46 -5.27 8.54
CA PHE A 3 12.87 -3.96 8.04
C PHE A 3 13.76 -3.30 9.09
N ASP A 4 14.88 -2.72 8.68
CA ASP A 4 15.81 -2.07 9.62
C ASP A 4 15.35 -0.66 10.01
N SER A 5 14.47 -0.03 9.22
CA SER A 5 13.93 1.29 9.52
C SER A 5 12.56 1.53 8.90
N PHE A 6 11.83 2.52 9.45
CA PHE A 6 10.56 2.99 8.91
C PHE A 6 10.68 3.46 7.45
N GLU A 7 11.75 4.19 7.10
CA GLU A 7 11.98 4.66 5.73
C GLU A 7 12.19 3.51 4.75
N GLN A 8 12.88 2.46 5.18
CA GLN A 8 13.12 1.28 4.36
C GLN A 8 11.81 0.52 4.09
N ALA A 9 10.99 0.35 5.12
CA ALA A 9 9.65 -0.22 4.98
C ALA A 9 8.78 0.66 4.07
N LEU A 10 8.79 1.98 4.26
CA LEU A 10 7.99 2.89 3.43
C LEU A 10 8.40 2.81 1.96
N ASN A 11 9.70 2.76 1.69
CA ASN A 11 10.21 2.59 0.34
C ASN A 11 9.72 1.28 -0.28
N VAL A 12 9.82 0.16 0.44
CA VAL A 12 9.30 -1.14 -0.04
C VAL A 12 7.80 -1.08 -0.29
N CYS A 13 7.02 -0.48 0.63
CA CYS A 13 5.58 -0.33 0.47
C CYS A 13 5.19 0.47 -0.79
N MET A 14 6.03 1.43 -1.21
CA MET A 14 5.79 2.27 -2.38
C MET A 14 6.35 1.69 -3.69
N THR A 15 7.38 0.85 -3.63
CA THR A 15 8.05 0.31 -4.83
C THR A 15 7.69 -1.14 -5.14
N ALA A 16 7.24 -1.91 -4.14
CA ALA A 16 6.85 -3.30 -4.32
C ALA A 16 5.60 -3.43 -5.20
N ALA A 17 5.41 -4.61 -5.79
CA ALA A 17 4.23 -4.88 -6.58
C ALA A 17 2.96 -4.75 -5.70
N PRO A 18 1.90 -4.08 -6.20
CA PRO A 18 0.70 -3.88 -5.42
C PRO A 18 0.05 -5.23 -5.07
N GLY A 19 -0.23 -5.45 -3.78
CA GLY A 19 -0.75 -6.71 -3.26
C GLY A 19 0.27 -7.84 -3.14
N SER A 20 1.58 -7.55 -3.24
CA SER A 20 2.60 -8.55 -2.92
C SER A 20 2.81 -8.70 -1.41
N ASP A 21 3.27 -9.87 -0.99
CA ASP A 21 3.62 -10.15 0.41
C ASP A 21 4.64 -9.14 0.96
N GLU A 22 5.53 -8.61 0.10
CA GLU A 22 6.52 -7.60 0.46
C GLU A 22 5.87 -6.25 0.74
N GLN A 23 4.87 -5.85 -0.07
CA GLN A 23 4.12 -4.62 0.17
C GLN A 23 3.32 -4.72 1.48
N GLU A 24 2.62 -5.83 1.71
CA GLU A 24 1.83 -6.03 2.93
C GLU A 24 2.71 -6.06 4.17
N ALA A 25 3.84 -6.79 4.14
CA ALA A 25 4.78 -6.82 5.26
C ALA A 25 5.35 -5.43 5.57
N ALA A 26 5.70 -4.66 4.53
CA ALA A 26 6.21 -3.30 4.67
C ALA A 26 5.16 -2.35 5.24
N LEU A 27 3.92 -2.48 4.78
CA LEU A 27 2.79 -1.69 5.25
C LEU A 27 2.51 -1.93 6.73
N ILE A 28 2.50 -3.20 7.16
CA ILE A 28 2.32 -3.58 8.57
C ILE A 28 3.43 -2.97 9.42
N TYR A 29 4.68 -3.05 8.96
CA TYR A 29 5.81 -2.46 9.68
C TYR A 29 5.69 -0.94 9.79
N CYS A 30 5.29 -0.27 8.71
CA CYS A 30 5.02 1.16 8.70
C CYS A 30 3.90 1.53 9.67
N LEU A 31 2.80 0.77 9.72
CA LEU A 31 1.71 1.03 10.66
C LEU A 31 2.10 0.79 12.12
N ASP A 32 2.99 -0.14 12.41
CA ASP A 32 3.44 -0.40 13.78
C ASP A 32 4.42 0.70 14.26
N ASN A 33 5.37 1.07 13.40
CA ASN A 33 6.50 1.95 13.75
C ASN A 33 6.31 3.42 13.37
N ALA A 34 5.27 3.79 12.62
CA ALA A 34 5.04 5.17 12.23
C ALA A 34 4.76 6.07 13.45
N PRO A 35 5.28 7.31 13.45
CA PRO A 35 4.84 8.34 14.38
C PRO A 35 3.33 8.63 14.16
N PRO A 36 2.60 9.03 15.22
CA PRO A 36 1.15 9.20 15.17
C PRO A 36 0.69 10.12 14.03
N GLU A 37 1.43 11.20 13.77
CA GLU A 37 1.14 12.14 12.68
C GLU A 37 1.20 11.53 11.27
N LEU A 38 1.98 10.45 11.09
CA LEU A 38 2.07 9.69 9.84
C LEU A 38 1.12 8.49 9.82
N LYS A 39 0.81 7.90 10.98
CA LYS A 39 -0.16 6.80 11.10
C LYS A 39 -1.53 7.20 10.54
N ASP A 40 -2.02 8.39 10.88
CA ASP A 40 -3.29 8.88 10.35
C ASP A 40 -3.28 9.00 8.83
N LYS A 41 -2.19 9.55 8.26
CA LYS A 41 -2.04 9.70 6.80
C LYS A 41 -1.92 8.36 6.07
N ILE A 42 -1.16 7.41 6.63
CA ILE A 42 -1.00 6.07 6.05
C ILE A 42 -2.31 5.29 6.15
N THR A 43 -3.01 5.39 7.28
CA THR A 43 -4.31 4.73 7.49
C THR A 43 -5.38 5.32 6.58
N GLU A 44 -5.40 6.64 6.40
CA GLU A 44 -6.31 7.32 5.47
C GLU A 44 -5.98 6.94 4.02
N ALA A 45 -4.70 6.93 3.63
CA ALA A 45 -4.27 6.48 2.31
C ALA A 45 -4.67 5.03 2.05
N LEU A 46 -4.50 4.14 3.03
CA LEU A 46 -4.92 2.74 2.95
C LEU A 46 -6.43 2.56 2.87
N ALA A 47 -7.17 3.29 3.69
CA ALA A 47 -8.62 3.27 3.67
C ALA A 47 -9.13 3.68 2.29
N ASN A 48 -8.52 4.69 1.67
CA ASN A 48 -8.82 5.08 0.30
C ASN A 48 -8.36 4.04 -0.74
N PHE A 49 -7.21 3.40 -0.53
CA PHE A 49 -6.69 2.33 -1.41
C PHE A 49 -7.59 1.09 -1.43
N HIS A 50 -8.08 0.66 -0.26
CA HIS A 50 -9.02 -0.46 -0.13
C HIS A 50 -10.45 -0.09 -0.57
N LYS A 51 -10.89 1.14 -0.30
CA LYS A 51 -12.21 1.62 -0.74
C LYS A 51 -12.25 1.83 -2.26
N GLY A 52 -11.11 2.15 -2.88
CA GLY A 52 -10.91 2.10 -4.34
C GLY A 52 -10.71 0.70 -4.91
N GLN A 53 -10.44 -0.33 -4.10
CA GLN A 53 -10.34 -1.72 -4.56
C GLN A 53 -11.68 -2.44 -4.73
N GLY A 54 -12.80 -1.79 -4.38
CA GLY A 54 -14.11 -2.13 -4.94
C GLY A 54 -14.28 -1.72 -6.41
N GLY A 55 -13.29 -1.02 -6.99
CA GLY A 55 -13.28 -0.58 -8.38
C GLY A 55 -11.97 0.10 -8.75
N GLY A 56 -10.92 -0.69 -9.05
CA GLY A 56 -9.73 -0.23 -9.77
C GLY A 56 -8.77 0.68 -9.00
N CYS A 57 -7.76 0.09 -8.36
CA CYS A 57 -6.55 0.83 -8.03
C CYS A 57 -5.75 1.11 -9.30
N GLY A 58 -5.81 2.34 -9.80
CA GLY A 58 -5.16 2.83 -11.01
C GLY A 58 -3.64 2.98 -10.87
N CYS A 59 -2.91 1.88 -10.74
CA CYS A 59 -1.50 1.79 -11.12
C CYS A 59 -1.42 0.77 -12.28
N GLY A 60 -1.53 1.32 -13.50
CA GLY A 60 -2.15 0.66 -14.64
C GLY A 60 -1.41 -0.50 -15.31
N CYS A 61 -2.20 -1.37 -15.94
CA CYS A 61 -1.90 -2.12 -17.17
C CYS A 61 -3.24 -2.51 -17.79
N ALA A 62 -3.42 -2.28 -19.09
CA ALA A 62 -4.67 -2.55 -19.81
C ALA A 62 -5.14 -4.01 -19.65
N HIS A 63 -6.32 -4.23 -19.12
CA HIS A 63 -7.06 -5.48 -19.29
C HIS A 63 -8.45 -5.13 -19.82
N GLY A 64 -8.57 -5.13 -21.15
CA GLY A 64 -9.87 -5.09 -21.79
C GLY A 64 -10.65 -6.37 -21.46
N HIS A 65 -11.88 -6.22 -21.01
CA HIS A 65 -12.98 -7.13 -21.32
C HIS A 65 -14.30 -6.37 -21.10
N GLY A 66 -15.17 -6.43 -22.11
CA GLY A 66 -16.23 -5.46 -22.38
C GLY A 66 -17.52 -5.55 -21.55
N HIS A 67 -18.61 -5.17 -22.25
CA HIS A 67 -20.01 -4.95 -21.82
C HIS A 67 -20.29 -3.44 -21.61
N ASP A 68 -21.08 -2.73 -22.42
CA ASP A 68 -22.17 -3.02 -23.37
C ASP A 68 -22.06 -2.08 -24.59
#